data_AF-A0A7Y4F0U1-F1
#
_entry.id   AF-A0A7Y4F0U1-F1
#
_cell.length_a   1.000
_cell.length_b   1.000
_cell.length_c   1.000
_cell.angle_alpha   90.00
_cell.angle_beta   90.00
_cell.angle_gamma   90.00
#
_symmetry.space_group_name_H-M   'P 1'
#
loop_
_entity.id
_entity.type
_entity.pdbx_description
1 polymer ?
#
loop_
_entity_poly.entity_id
_entity_poly.type
_entity_poly.pdbx_seq_one_letter_code
_entity_poly.pdbx_strand_id
1 'polypeptide(L)'
;MAIPKNQLSLLIELMEALPLDGTVYEMPLQVEFIPHDEIYIGYFDTTVIDRMQGLGIITLLGVHDDERQAIKLNERDDFLASWSAGVSEARNGSDLHYADYNNNQYAFTAGYEHWHNRNKKALKGRLTHYSTSREYLCHGFIDEDTGEIWHQ
;
A
#
# COMPACT_ATOMS: atom_id res chain seq x y z
N MET A 1 16.46 6.74 -1.04
CA MET A 1 16.00 7.03 -2.42
C MET A 1 14.71 7.84 -2.31
N ALA A 2 14.36 8.72 -3.26
CA ALA A 2 13.06 9.41 -3.22
C ALA A 2 12.09 8.70 -4.15
N ILE A 3 10.92 8.30 -3.67
CA ILE A 3 9.92 7.61 -4.50
C ILE A 3 9.11 8.64 -5.31
N PRO A 4 9.03 8.52 -6.64
CA PRO A 4 8.14 9.35 -7.46
C PRO A 4 6.70 9.29 -6.96
N LYS A 5 6.04 10.46 -6.89
CA LYS A 5 4.69 10.60 -6.30
C LYS A 5 3.65 9.64 -6.90
N ASN A 6 3.67 9.45 -8.22
CA ASN A 6 2.73 8.56 -8.91
C ASN A 6 2.98 7.07 -8.61
N GLN A 7 4.24 6.68 -8.42
CA GLN A 7 4.59 5.32 -7.98
C GLN A 7 4.18 5.08 -6.53
N LEU A 8 4.43 6.07 -5.65
CA LEU A 8 3.97 6.00 -4.26
C LEU A 8 2.45 5.92 -4.17
N SER A 9 1.72 6.70 -4.99
CA SER A 9 0.25 6.63 -5.04
C SER A 9 -0.26 5.24 -5.39
N LEU A 10 0.29 4.59 -6.43
CA LEU A 10 -0.08 3.21 -6.76
C LEU A 10 0.18 2.26 -5.58
N LEU A 11 1.35 2.35 -4.94
CA LEU A 11 1.65 1.49 -3.79
C LEU A 11 0.68 1.71 -2.64
N ILE A 12 0.30 2.96 -2.35
CA ILE A 12 -0.69 3.28 -1.32
C ILE A 12 -2.03 2.62 -1.67
N GLU A 13 -2.51 2.74 -2.91
CA GLU A 13 -3.76 2.10 -3.36
C GLU A 13 -3.72 0.58 -3.16
N LEU A 14 -2.58 -0.07 -3.43
CA LEU A 14 -2.39 -1.50 -3.17
C LEU A 14 -2.39 -1.82 -1.67
N MET A 15 -1.73 -1.02 -0.84
CA MET A 15 -1.66 -1.21 0.61
C MET A 15 -2.94 -0.83 1.34
N GLU A 16 -3.84 -0.07 0.69
CA GLU A 16 -5.18 0.27 1.16
C GLU A 16 -6.26 -0.70 0.67
N ALA A 17 -5.93 -1.59 -0.27
CA ALA A 17 -6.86 -2.58 -0.79
C ALA A 17 -7.43 -3.48 0.32
N LEU A 18 -8.73 -3.75 0.27
CA LEU A 18 -9.41 -4.61 1.22
C LEU A 18 -9.66 -5.99 0.60
N PRO A 19 -9.58 -7.08 1.40
CA PRO A 19 -9.73 -8.43 0.90
C PRO A 19 -11.17 -8.73 0.46
N LEU A 20 -11.32 -9.33 -0.71
CA LEU A 20 -12.57 -9.94 -1.18
C LEU A 20 -12.69 -11.37 -0.64
N ASP A 21 -12.84 -11.50 0.68
CA ASP A 21 -12.98 -12.78 1.40
C ASP A 21 -14.44 -13.17 1.72
N GLY A 22 -15.40 -12.42 1.16
CA GLY A 22 -16.82 -12.54 1.46
C GLY A 22 -17.34 -11.45 2.40
N THR A 23 -16.46 -10.60 2.93
CA THR A 23 -16.85 -9.36 3.61
C THR A 23 -17.58 -8.43 2.65
N VAL A 24 -18.71 -7.87 3.11
CA VAL A 24 -19.49 -6.88 2.36
C VAL A 24 -19.13 -5.50 2.87
N TYR A 25 -18.60 -4.67 1.98
CA TYR A 25 -18.25 -3.29 2.26
C TYR A 25 -19.40 -2.35 1.85
N GLU A 26 -19.68 -1.34 2.67
CA GLU A 26 -20.63 -0.27 2.36
C GLU A 26 -20.11 0.64 1.24
N MET A 27 -18.81 0.87 1.20
CA MET A 27 -18.15 1.68 0.18
C MET A 27 -17.58 0.82 -0.96
N PRO A 28 -17.68 1.29 -2.20
CA PRO A 28 -17.04 0.61 -3.32
C PRO A 28 -15.52 0.66 -3.18
N LEU A 29 -14.87 -0.50 -3.26
CA LEU A 29 -13.42 -0.61 -3.25
C LEU A 29 -12.83 -0.02 -4.53
N GLN A 30 -11.81 0.82 -4.39
CA GLN A 30 -11.05 1.32 -5.54
C GLN A 30 -10.13 0.24 -6.12
N VAL A 31 -9.56 -0.56 -5.22
CA VAL A 31 -8.75 -1.73 -5.55
C VAL A 31 -9.31 -2.92 -4.78
N GLU A 32 -9.67 -3.94 -5.54
CA GLU A 32 -10.13 -5.23 -5.04
C GLU A 32 -8.91 -6.13 -4.83
N PHE A 33 -8.72 -6.67 -3.63
CA PHE A 33 -7.67 -7.65 -3.37
C PHE A 33 -8.27 -9.05 -3.28
N ILE A 34 -7.79 -9.99 -4.10
CA ILE A 34 -8.16 -11.41 -4.06
C ILE A 34 -7.09 -12.14 -3.25
N PRO A 35 -7.35 -12.54 -1.98
CA PRO A 35 -6.30 -13.05 -1.10
C PRO A 35 -5.72 -14.40 -1.54
N HIS A 36 -6.57 -15.28 -2.08
CA HIS A 36 -6.14 -16.63 -2.49
C HIS A 36 -5.10 -16.59 -3.62
N ASP A 37 -5.32 -15.69 -4.58
CA ASP A 37 -4.45 -15.55 -5.74
C ASP A 37 -3.40 -14.45 -5.55
N GLU A 38 -3.50 -13.64 -4.49
CA GLU A 38 -2.69 -12.46 -4.22
C GLU A 38 -2.74 -11.41 -5.35
N ILE A 39 -3.91 -11.22 -5.94
CA ILE A 39 -4.11 -10.34 -7.09
C ILE A 39 -4.83 -9.07 -6.66
N TYR A 40 -4.36 -7.93 -7.17
CA TYR A 40 -5.01 -6.64 -7.04
C TYR A 40 -5.67 -6.28 -8.36
N ILE A 41 -6.96 -5.94 -8.31
CA ILE A 41 -7.77 -5.56 -9.47
C ILE A 41 -8.26 -4.13 -9.28
N GLY A 42 -8.02 -3.28 -10.28
CA GLY A 42 -8.42 -1.88 -10.22
C GLY A 42 -8.14 -1.13 -11.53
N TYR A 43 -8.30 0.19 -11.51
CA TYR A 43 -7.91 1.06 -12.61
C TYR A 43 -6.61 1.76 -12.25
N PHE A 44 -5.54 1.44 -12.97
CA PHE A 44 -4.21 1.97 -12.74
C PHE A 44 -3.68 2.68 -13.98
N ASP A 45 -2.82 3.68 -13.75
CA ASP A 45 -2.10 4.36 -14.83
C ASP A 45 -1.10 3.38 -15.48
N THR A 46 -1.27 3.10 -16.77
CA THR A 46 -0.44 2.16 -17.54
C THR A 46 1.03 2.56 -17.58
N THR A 47 1.34 3.87 -17.60
CA THR A 47 2.71 4.36 -17.55
C THR A 47 3.34 4.09 -16.19
N VAL A 48 2.56 4.15 -15.12
CA VAL A 48 3.03 3.77 -13.77
C VAL A 48 3.23 2.26 -13.70
N ILE A 49 2.31 1.46 -14.23
CA ILE A 49 2.45 -0.01 -14.29
C ILE A 49 3.76 -0.38 -14.99
N ASP A 50 4.00 0.12 -16.21
CA ASP A 50 5.19 -0.21 -16.99
C ASP A 50 6.49 0.12 -16.26
N ARG A 51 6.54 1.27 -15.57
CA ARG A 51 7.70 1.64 -14.75
C ARG A 51 7.88 0.70 -13.57
N MET A 52 6.80 0.34 -12.88
CA MET A 52 6.85 -0.51 -11.70
C MET A 52 7.21 -1.96 -12.06
N GLN A 53 6.79 -2.44 -13.24
CA GLN A 53 7.27 -3.68 -13.83
C GLN A 53 8.77 -3.62 -14.16
N GLY A 54 9.22 -2.51 -14.76
CA GLY A 54 10.65 -2.30 -15.05
C GLY A 54 11.54 -2.25 -13.81
N LEU A 55 10.98 -1.87 -12.65
CA LEU A 55 11.64 -1.92 -11.35
C LEU A 55 11.54 -3.29 -10.66
N GLY A 56 10.81 -4.24 -11.25
CA GLY A 56 10.59 -5.57 -10.66
C GLY A 56 9.66 -5.58 -9.45
N ILE A 57 8.90 -4.50 -9.19
CA ILE A 57 8.02 -4.39 -8.01
C ILE A 57 6.68 -5.09 -8.23
N ILE A 58 6.14 -4.98 -9.45
CA ILE A 58 4.86 -5.61 -9.80
C ILE A 58 4.97 -6.42 -11.09
N THR A 59 3.97 -7.25 -11.32
CA THR A 59 3.70 -7.94 -12.58
C THR A 59 2.27 -7.67 -13.02
N LEU A 60 2.07 -7.23 -14.26
CA LEU A 60 0.74 -7.14 -14.88
C LEU A 60 0.33 -8.52 -15.40
N LEU A 61 -0.78 -9.05 -14.88
CA LEU A 61 -1.32 -10.36 -15.27
C LEU A 61 -2.26 -10.27 -16.46
N GLY A 62 -3.00 -9.16 -16.57
CA GLY A 62 -3.95 -8.96 -17.66
C GLY A 62 -4.80 -7.71 -17.48
N VAL A 63 -5.62 -7.46 -18.50
CA VAL A 63 -6.63 -6.41 -18.53
C VAL A 63 -7.98 -7.09 -18.80
N HIS A 64 -8.96 -6.82 -17.95
CA HIS A 64 -10.31 -7.34 -18.06
C HIS A 64 -11.13 -6.60 -19.12
N ASP A 65 -12.27 -7.16 -19.50
CA ASP A 65 -13.18 -6.56 -20.51
C ASP A 65 -13.70 -5.18 -20.10
N ASP A 66 -13.74 -4.89 -18.80
CA ASP A 66 -14.10 -3.60 -18.22
C ASP A 66 -12.91 -2.65 -18.05
N GLU A 67 -11.79 -2.93 -18.73
CA GLU A 67 -10.54 -2.17 -18.70
C GLU A 67 -9.78 -2.18 -17.36
N ARG A 68 -10.29 -2.85 -16.32
CA ARG A 68 -9.55 -3.02 -15.06
C ARG A 68 -8.32 -3.89 -15.28
N GLN A 69 -7.22 -3.56 -14.62
CA GLN A 69 -6.00 -4.35 -14.69
C GLN A 69 -5.86 -5.23 -13.46
N ALA A 70 -5.38 -6.45 -13.69
CA ALA A 70 -5.00 -7.39 -12.63
C ALA A 70 -3.48 -7.37 -12.47
N ILE A 71 -2.99 -6.98 -11.29
CA ILE A 71 -1.55 -6.90 -11.00
C ILE A 71 -1.19 -7.70 -9.73
N LYS A 72 0.07 -8.16 -9.69
CA LYS A 72 0.69 -8.81 -8.52
C LYS A 72 1.85 -7.99 -8.00
N LEU A 73 2.03 -7.97 -6.68
CA LEU A 73 3.30 -7.59 -6.08
C LEU A 73 4.28 -8.76 -6.18
N ASN A 74 5.50 -8.49 -6.66
CA ASN A 74 6.56 -9.49 -6.64
C ASN A 74 7.12 -9.59 -5.22
N GLU A 75 7.38 -10.82 -4.76
CA GLU A 75 7.87 -11.08 -3.39
C GLU A 75 6.99 -10.39 -2.34
N ARG A 76 5.66 -10.54 -2.46
CA ARG A 76 4.65 -9.79 -1.69
C ARG A 76 4.93 -9.77 -0.19
N ASP A 77 5.25 -10.90 0.42
CA ASP A 77 5.51 -10.97 1.86
C ASP A 77 6.72 -10.13 2.28
N ASP A 78 7.82 -10.20 1.53
CA ASP A 78 8.99 -9.35 1.75
C ASP A 78 8.65 -7.88 1.52
N PHE A 79 7.85 -7.57 0.49
CA PHE A 79 7.38 -6.21 0.23
C PHE A 79 6.56 -5.66 1.40
N LEU A 80 5.57 -6.41 1.88
CA LEU A 80 4.69 -6.02 2.99
C LEU A 80 5.46 -5.85 4.29
N ALA A 81 6.33 -6.80 4.62
CA ALA A 81 7.19 -6.72 5.80
C ALA A 81 8.10 -5.49 5.75
N SER A 82 8.71 -5.23 4.59
CA SER A 82 9.57 -4.05 4.37
C SER A 82 8.79 -2.75 4.49
N TRP A 83 7.61 -2.66 3.87
CA TRP A 83 6.72 -1.51 3.96
C TRP A 83 6.32 -1.21 5.41
N SER A 84 5.84 -2.21 6.13
CA SER A 84 5.43 -2.09 7.53
C SER A 84 6.60 -1.65 8.42
N ALA A 85 7.80 -2.19 8.19
CA ALA A 85 9.01 -1.74 8.87
C ALA A 85 9.30 -0.25 8.60
N GLY A 86 9.18 0.21 7.35
CA GLY A 86 9.34 1.62 6.99
C GLY A 86 8.35 2.54 7.71
N VAL A 87 7.07 2.14 7.78
CA VAL A 87 6.03 2.85 8.52
C VAL A 87 6.36 2.92 10.01
N SER A 88 6.80 1.80 10.60
CA SER A 88 7.14 1.70 12.02
C SER A 88 8.34 2.57 12.38
N GLU A 89 9.40 2.53 11.58
CA GLU A 89 10.60 3.36 11.80
C GLU A 89 10.29 4.86 11.70
N ALA A 90 9.49 5.27 10.70
CA ALA A 90 9.03 6.65 10.58
C ALA A 90 8.22 7.09 11.81
N ARG A 91 7.33 6.22 12.29
CA ARG A 91 6.51 6.46 13.50
C ARG A 91 7.35 6.62 14.76
N ASN A 92 8.43 5.85 14.90
CA ASN A 92 9.33 5.90 16.04
C ASN A 92 10.29 7.09 16.00
N GLY A 93 10.29 7.89 14.91
CA GLY A 93 11.17 9.02 14.73
C GLY A 93 12.59 8.64 14.28
N SER A 94 12.77 7.41 13.81
CA SER A 94 14.01 6.92 13.23
C SER A 94 14.26 7.50 11.84
N ASP A 95 15.49 7.40 11.37
CA ASP A 95 15.91 7.93 10.07
C ASP A 95 15.85 6.86 8.97
N LEU A 96 15.74 7.30 7.71
CA LEU A 96 15.51 6.47 6.52
C LEU A 96 16.68 5.51 6.22
N HIS A 97 17.86 5.71 6.80
CA HIS A 97 19.04 4.85 6.56
C HIS A 97 18.83 3.38 6.94
N TYR A 98 17.80 3.06 7.76
CA TYR A 98 17.43 1.67 8.04
C TYR A 98 16.92 0.91 6.81
N ALA A 99 16.57 1.61 5.72
CA ALA A 99 16.22 1.00 4.45
C ALA A 99 17.33 0.07 3.94
N ASP A 100 18.60 0.39 4.19
CA ASP A 100 19.74 -0.37 3.67
C ASP A 100 19.83 -1.80 4.22
N TYR A 101 19.17 -2.06 5.35
CA TYR A 101 19.15 -3.37 6.01
C TYR A 101 17.90 -4.19 5.68
N ASN A 102 17.03 -3.70 4.80
CA ASN A 102 15.76 -4.35 4.51
C ASN A 102 15.81 -5.17 3.21
N ASN A 103 15.07 -6.29 3.18
CA ASN A 103 14.96 -7.18 2.02
C ASN A 103 14.44 -6.42 0.80
N ASN A 104 13.52 -5.46 1.00
CA ASN A 104 13.04 -4.57 -0.05
C ASN A 104 13.19 -3.10 0.36
N GLN A 105 14.34 -2.50 0.01
CA GLN A 105 14.64 -1.09 0.29
C GLN A 105 13.60 -0.12 -0.30
N TYR A 106 13.03 -0.47 -1.46
CA TYR A 106 12.04 0.35 -2.15
C TYR A 106 10.73 0.40 -1.38
N ALA A 107 10.22 -0.76 -0.95
CA ALA A 107 9.03 -0.89 -0.13
C ALA A 107 9.19 -0.20 1.23
N PHE A 108 10.33 -0.38 1.89
CA PHE A 108 10.65 0.31 3.15
C PHE A 108 10.59 1.83 2.97
N THR A 109 11.27 2.35 1.95
CA THR A 109 11.28 3.78 1.66
C THR A 109 9.87 4.30 1.39
N ALA A 110 9.06 3.56 0.63
CA ALA A 110 7.69 3.96 0.31
C ALA A 110 6.79 4.00 1.55
N GLY A 111 6.86 2.99 2.43
CA GLY A 111 6.13 2.98 3.70
C GLY A 111 6.54 4.14 4.63
N TYR A 112 7.85 4.41 4.72
CA TYR A 112 8.40 5.53 5.48
C TYR A 112 7.89 6.88 4.96
N GLU A 113 7.95 7.11 3.64
CA GLU A 113 7.45 8.34 3.01
C GLU A 113 5.94 8.49 3.16
N HIS A 114 5.17 7.41 3.03
CA HIS A 114 3.72 7.43 3.22
C HIS A 114 3.35 7.87 4.63
N TRP A 115 4.02 7.33 5.65
CA TRP A 115 3.77 7.73 7.04
C TRP A 115 3.97 9.24 7.23
N HIS A 116 5.08 9.82 6.75
CA HIS A 116 5.34 11.26 6.88
C HIS A 116 4.32 12.10 6.11
N ASN A 117 3.99 11.71 4.88
CA ASN A 117 3.00 12.38 4.06
C ASN A 117 1.61 12.38 4.72
N ARG A 118 1.26 11.27 5.37
CA ARG A 118 -0.02 11.08 6.04
C ARG A 118 -0.07 11.79 7.38
N ASN A 119 0.91 11.56 8.25
CA ASN A 119 0.98 12.16 9.59
C ASN A 119 0.98 13.69 9.52
N LYS A 120 1.70 14.28 8.55
CA LYS A 120 1.68 15.72 8.31
C LYS A 120 0.30 16.26 7.90
N LYS A 121 -0.54 15.47 7.24
CA LYS A 121 -1.92 15.85 6.87
C LYS A 121 -2.89 15.63 8.03
N ALA A 122 -2.75 14.50 8.76
CA ALA A 122 -3.56 14.18 9.93
C ALA A 122 -3.36 15.21 11.06
N LEU A 123 -2.11 15.57 11.39
CA LEU A 123 -1.78 16.61 12.38
C LEU A 123 -2.37 17.99 12.04
N LYS A 124 -2.70 18.24 10.76
CA LYS A 124 -3.34 19.47 10.30
C LYS A 124 -4.87 19.38 10.26
N GLY A 125 -5.45 18.28 10.73
CA GLY A 125 -6.88 18.00 10.66
C GLY A 125 -7.41 17.82 9.24
N ARG A 126 -6.53 17.52 8.27
CA ARG A 126 -6.88 17.46 6.83
C ARG A 126 -7.11 16.04 6.32
N LEU A 127 -6.96 15.04 7.17
CA LEU A 127 -7.10 13.65 6.77
C LEU A 127 -7.66 12.82 7.92
N THR A 128 -8.61 11.96 7.58
CA THR A 128 -9.22 10.97 8.44
C THR A 128 -8.21 9.89 8.85
N HIS A 129 -8.26 9.40 10.08
CA HIS A 129 -7.44 8.26 10.50
C HIS A 129 -7.92 6.98 9.81
N TYR A 130 -7.00 6.02 9.65
CA TYR A 130 -7.37 4.70 9.12
C TYR A 130 -8.20 4.01 10.19
N SER A 131 -9.34 3.46 9.81
CA SER A 131 -10.22 2.76 10.73
C SER A 131 -11.06 1.71 10.01
N THR A 132 -11.28 0.58 10.69
CA THR A 132 -12.10 -0.53 10.17
C THR A 132 -13.54 -0.08 9.93
N SER A 133 -14.13 0.69 10.85
CA SER A 133 -15.49 1.24 10.77
C SER A 133 -15.73 2.18 9.59
N ARG A 134 -14.66 2.71 8.98
CA ARG A 134 -14.72 3.57 7.79
C ARG A 134 -14.31 2.84 6.52
N GLU A 135 -14.03 1.54 6.60
CA GLU A 135 -13.55 0.73 5.48
C GLU A 135 -12.34 1.38 4.79
N TYR A 136 -11.47 1.98 5.62
CA TYR A 136 -10.30 2.70 5.18
C TYR A 136 -9.13 2.29 6.06
N LEU A 137 -8.41 1.27 5.61
CA LEU A 137 -7.27 0.68 6.31
C LEU A 137 -6.03 0.76 5.40
N CYS A 138 -4.84 0.62 5.97
CA CYS A 138 -3.61 0.52 5.20
C CYS A 138 -2.63 -0.43 5.88
N HIS A 139 -2.01 -1.32 5.12
CA HIS A 139 -1.04 -2.27 5.65
C HIS A 139 0.07 -1.54 6.44
N GLY A 140 0.36 -2.02 7.65
CA GLY A 140 1.39 -1.46 8.54
C GLY A 140 0.95 -0.22 9.34
N PHE A 141 -0.26 0.29 9.14
CA PHE A 141 -0.81 1.42 9.91
C PHE A 141 -1.70 0.95 11.05
N ILE A 142 -1.78 1.79 12.09
CA ILE A 142 -2.69 1.59 13.22
C ILE A 142 -4.12 1.83 12.75
N ASP A 143 -5.00 0.88 13.05
CA ASP A 143 -6.45 1.03 12.99
C ASP A 143 -6.93 1.83 14.22
N GLU A 144 -7.57 2.98 14.00
CA GLU A 144 -8.09 3.84 15.05
C GLU A 144 -9.13 3.14 15.95
N ASP A 145 -9.86 2.16 15.43
CA ASP A 145 -10.93 1.49 16.18
C ASP A 145 -10.39 0.42 17.13
N THR A 146 -9.36 -0.31 16.71
CA THR A 146 -8.80 -1.43 17.48
C THR A 146 -7.51 -1.06 18.22
N GLY A 147 -6.78 -0.05 17.75
CA GLY A 147 -5.44 0.31 18.23
C GLY A 147 -4.34 -0.62 17.74
N GLU A 148 -4.68 -1.66 16.97
CA GLU A 148 -3.74 -2.65 16.44
C GLU A 148 -3.23 -2.26 15.04
N ILE A 149 -2.13 -2.88 14.61
CA ILE A 149 -1.60 -2.70 13.25
C ILE A 149 -2.41 -3.55 12.27
N TRP A 150 -2.92 -2.93 11.21
CA TRP A 150 -3.59 -3.64 10.13
C TRP A 150 -2.59 -4.37 9.22
N HIS A 151 -2.90 -5.62 8.92
CA HIS A 151 -2.16 -6.45 7.98
C HIS A 151 -3.14 -7.07 6.97
N GLN A 152 -2.91 -6.79 5.68
CA GLN A 152 -3.57 -7.43 4.54
C GLN A 152 -3.16 -8.89 4.34
#